data_AF-A0A836QJP2-F1
#
_entry.id   AF-A0A836QJP2-F1
#
_cell.length_a   1.000
_cell.length_b   1.000
_cell.length_c   1.000
_cell.angle_alpha   90.00
_cell.angle_beta   90.00
_cell.angle_gamma   90.00
#
_symmetry.space_group_name_H-M   'P 1'
#
loop_
_entity.id
_entity.type
_entity.pdbx_description
1 polymer ?
#
loop_
_entity_poly.entity_id
_entity_poly.type
_entity_poly.pdbx_seq_one_letter_code
_entity_poly.pdbx_strand_id
1 'polypeptide(L)'
;MKTTLRHHDTPCMATAEPRSSRWLYGPWPDLLLGCGLLYLGVSIVAAGFGSGFSAALPGILAPLIILLVSLPHYGATLVRVYEHRENRRSYIVFSVYLTAALVLLFLYGVFDSGFASVMATIYLTWSPWHYTGQNYGIGVMLLRRRGADPPPLEKRIFYTAFLFSYLLIALAMHSPDSTAVDPGGI
;
A
#
# COMPACT_ATOMS: atom_id res chain seq x y z
N MET A 1 -13.48 52.75 -52.01
CA MET A 1 -12.89 51.47 -52.42
C MET A 1 -12.84 50.58 -51.17
N LYS A 2 -13.78 49.63 -51.04
CA LYS A 2 -13.92 48.74 -49.86
C LYS A 2 -12.97 47.56 -50.02
N THR A 3 -11.96 47.45 -49.17
CA THR A 3 -11.09 46.27 -49.09
C THR A 3 -11.59 45.40 -47.94
N THR A 4 -12.38 44.39 -48.27
CA THR A 4 -12.83 43.34 -47.35
C THR A 4 -11.69 42.33 -47.17
N LEU A 5 -10.97 42.42 -46.05
CA LEU A 5 -10.09 41.35 -45.58
C LEU A 5 -10.96 40.19 -45.07
N ARG A 6 -10.97 39.07 -45.81
CA ARG A 6 -11.50 37.81 -45.31
C ARG A 6 -10.49 37.24 -44.33
N HIS A 7 -10.86 37.17 -43.05
CA HIS A 7 -10.19 36.30 -42.10
C HIS A 7 -10.46 34.85 -42.52
N HIS A 8 -9.40 34.11 -42.85
CA HIS A 8 -9.46 32.66 -42.93
C HIS A 8 -9.54 32.12 -41.49
N ASP A 9 -10.75 31.70 -41.10
CA ASP A 9 -10.97 30.92 -39.88
C ASP A 9 -10.24 29.59 -40.04
N THR A 10 -9.03 29.51 -39.47
CA THR A 10 -8.35 28.24 -39.29
C THR A 10 -9.12 27.52 -38.19
N PRO A 11 -9.75 26.35 -38.44
CA PRO A 11 -10.41 25.62 -37.38
C PRO A 11 -9.38 25.31 -36.30
N CYS A 12 -9.59 25.88 -35.12
CA CYS A 12 -8.87 25.53 -33.91
C CYS A 12 -9.00 24.01 -33.78
N MET A 13 -7.94 23.27 -34.10
CA MET A 13 -7.84 21.85 -33.78
C MET A 13 -8.00 21.77 -32.27
N ALA A 14 -9.22 21.44 -31.83
CA ALA A 14 -9.47 21.04 -30.47
C ALA A 14 -8.51 19.88 -30.19
N THR A 15 -7.46 20.17 -29.43
CA THR A 15 -6.56 19.16 -28.90
C THR A 15 -7.45 18.22 -28.10
N ALA A 16 -7.71 17.03 -28.65
CA ALA A 16 -8.48 16.02 -27.96
C ALA A 16 -7.80 15.80 -26.61
N GLU A 17 -8.45 16.20 -25.53
CA GLU A 17 -7.92 15.95 -24.19
C GLU A 17 -7.63 14.45 -24.10
N PRO A 18 -6.41 14.06 -23.68
CA PRO A 18 -6.10 12.65 -23.54
C PRO A 18 -7.16 12.06 -22.61
N ARG A 19 -7.96 11.11 -23.11
CA ARG A 19 -8.94 10.40 -22.30
C ARG A 19 -8.17 9.74 -21.16
N SER A 20 -8.17 10.39 -20.01
CA SER A 20 -7.63 9.85 -18.77
C SER A 20 -8.30 8.49 -18.57
N SER A 21 -7.53 7.42 -18.79
CA SER A 21 -8.02 6.07 -18.58
C SER A 21 -8.60 5.98 -17.16
N ARG A 22 -9.85 5.51 -17.05
CA ARG A 22 -10.52 5.28 -15.75
C ARG A 22 -9.73 4.30 -14.87
N TRP A 23 -8.84 3.52 -15.48
CA TRP A 23 -7.96 2.54 -14.86
C TRP A 23 -6.50 3.00 -14.93
N LEU A 24 -5.69 2.58 -13.98
CA LEU A 24 -4.25 2.85 -13.95
C LEU A 24 -3.52 2.01 -15.01
N TYR A 25 -3.74 0.70 -15.01
CA TYR A 25 -3.18 -0.23 -16.01
C TYR A 25 -4.24 -0.96 -16.81
N GLY A 26 -5.43 -1.16 -16.24
CA GLY A 26 -6.57 -1.80 -16.88
C GLY A 26 -7.54 -2.38 -15.84
N PRO A 27 -8.74 -2.83 -16.26
CA PRO A 27 -9.75 -3.32 -15.33
C PRO A 27 -9.27 -4.52 -14.50
N TRP A 28 -8.69 -5.53 -15.14
CA TRP A 28 -8.30 -6.76 -14.45
C TRP A 28 -7.09 -6.59 -13.51
N PRO A 29 -5.96 -5.97 -13.93
CA PRO A 29 -4.84 -5.76 -13.02
C PRO A 29 -5.22 -4.88 -11.82
N ASP A 30 -5.98 -3.81 -12.06
CA ASP A 30 -6.41 -2.91 -10.99
C ASP A 30 -7.39 -3.61 -10.04
N LEU A 31 -8.32 -4.45 -10.52
CA LEU A 31 -9.24 -5.19 -9.64
C LEU A 31 -8.54 -6.28 -8.83
N LEU A 32 -7.70 -7.08 -9.49
CA LEU A 32 -7.02 -8.21 -8.86
C LEU A 32 -5.96 -7.75 -7.86
N LEU A 33 -5.08 -6.83 -8.28
CA LEU A 33 -3.90 -6.41 -7.53
C LEU A 33 -4.10 -5.10 -6.77
N GLY A 34 -4.88 -4.16 -7.32
CA GLY A 34 -5.11 -2.84 -6.70
C GLY A 34 -6.28 -2.79 -5.73
N CYS A 35 -7.41 -3.42 -6.07
CA CYS A 35 -8.62 -3.45 -5.26
C CYS A 35 -8.72 -4.69 -4.35
N GLY A 36 -7.75 -5.60 -4.41
CA GLY A 36 -7.66 -6.75 -3.51
C GLY A 36 -8.55 -7.94 -3.85
N LEU A 37 -9.11 -8.04 -5.07
CA LEU A 37 -9.95 -9.19 -5.45
C LEU A 37 -9.17 -10.51 -5.42
N LEU A 38 -7.89 -10.49 -5.81
CA LEU A 38 -7.02 -11.67 -5.69
C LEU A 38 -6.83 -12.06 -4.23
N TYR A 39 -6.55 -11.08 -3.36
CA TYR A 39 -6.37 -11.31 -1.94
C TYR A 39 -7.64 -11.89 -1.29
N LEU A 40 -8.81 -11.38 -1.66
CA LEU A 40 -10.10 -11.92 -1.20
C LEU A 40 -10.27 -13.38 -1.63
N GLY A 41 -9.98 -13.70 -2.90
CA GLY A 41 -10.05 -15.07 -3.40
C GLY A 41 -9.12 -16.02 -2.66
N VAL A 42 -7.85 -15.63 -2.46
CA VAL A 42 -6.87 -16.40 -1.68
C VAL A 42 -7.35 -16.57 -0.23
N SER A 43 -7.91 -15.53 0.38
CA SER A 43 -8.42 -15.59 1.76
C SER A 43 -9.60 -16.55 1.91
N ILE A 44 -10.53 -16.57 0.94
CA ILE A 44 -11.67 -17.51 0.92
C ILE A 44 -11.17 -18.95 0.77
N VAL A 45 -10.22 -19.19 -0.14
CA VAL A 45 -9.60 -20.51 -0.30
C VAL A 45 -8.91 -20.92 0.99
N ALA A 46 -8.07 -20.07 1.57
CA ALA A 46 -7.37 -20.35 2.82
C ALA A 46 -8.35 -20.68 3.96
N ALA A 47 -9.44 -19.92 4.09
CA ALA A 47 -10.48 -20.17 5.08
C ALA A 47 -11.18 -21.53 4.87
N GLY A 48 -11.40 -21.94 3.62
CA GLY A 48 -11.99 -23.25 3.30
C GLY A 48 -11.07 -24.44 3.60
N PHE A 49 -9.75 -24.27 3.46
CA PHE A 49 -8.75 -25.30 3.75
C PHE A 49 -8.26 -25.31 5.21
N GLY A 50 -8.55 -24.25 5.98
CA GLY A 50 -8.15 -24.13 7.38
C GLY A 50 -6.63 -24.28 7.56
N SER A 51 -6.21 -25.02 8.58
CA SER A 51 -4.78 -25.27 8.88
C SER A 51 -4.06 -26.07 7.78
N GLY A 52 -4.79 -26.84 6.96
CA GLY A 52 -4.24 -27.58 5.83
C GLY A 52 -3.65 -26.67 4.74
N PHE A 53 -4.14 -25.43 4.63
CA PHE A 53 -3.59 -24.44 3.71
C PHE A 53 -2.16 -24.05 4.08
N SER A 54 -1.94 -23.73 5.35
CA SER A 54 -0.61 -23.37 5.87
C SER A 54 0.35 -24.55 5.85
N ALA A 55 -0.12 -25.75 6.14
CA ALA A 55 0.69 -26.97 6.09
C ALA A 55 1.13 -27.35 4.65
N ALA A 56 0.33 -27.00 3.64
CA ALA A 56 0.63 -27.25 2.24
C ALA A 56 1.59 -26.21 1.62
N LEU A 57 1.79 -25.06 2.26
CA LEU A 57 2.68 -24.01 1.79
C LEU A 57 4.11 -24.27 2.26
N PRO A 58 5.09 -24.42 1.35
CA PRO A 58 6.50 -24.46 1.73
C PRO A 58 6.86 -23.24 2.57
N GLY A 59 7.52 -23.45 3.72
CA GLY A 59 7.89 -22.36 4.64
C GLY A 59 8.78 -21.27 4.00
N ILE A 60 9.43 -21.57 2.87
CA ILE A 60 10.23 -20.63 2.09
C ILE A 60 9.39 -19.65 1.25
N LEU A 61 8.10 -19.93 1.01
CA LEU A 61 7.27 -19.08 0.14
C LEU A 61 7.04 -17.70 0.73
N ALA A 62 6.71 -17.59 2.02
CA ALA A 62 6.50 -16.30 2.67
C ALA A 62 7.73 -15.37 2.57
N PRO A 63 8.96 -15.79 2.94
CA PRO A 63 10.14 -14.95 2.77
C PRO A 63 10.47 -14.66 1.30
N LEU A 64 10.22 -15.59 0.38
CA LEU A 64 10.39 -15.32 -1.06
C LEU A 64 9.41 -14.27 -1.59
N ILE A 65 8.15 -14.30 -1.16
CA ILE A 65 7.16 -13.27 -1.55
C ILE A 65 7.61 -11.91 -1.02
N ILE A 66 8.04 -11.83 0.24
CA ILE A 66 8.56 -10.59 0.83
C ILE A 66 9.78 -10.09 0.01
N LEU A 67 10.71 -10.99 -0.30
CA LEU A 67 11.93 -10.65 -1.01
C LEU A 67 11.68 -10.20 -2.46
N LEU A 68 10.79 -10.89 -3.18
CA LEU A 68 10.57 -10.70 -4.61
C LEU A 68 9.48 -9.69 -4.94
N VAL A 69 8.55 -9.43 -4.01
CA VAL A 69 7.41 -8.52 -4.23
C VAL A 69 7.54 -7.28 -3.35
N SER A 70 7.70 -7.46 -2.03
CA SER A 70 7.71 -6.33 -1.11
C SER A 70 8.94 -5.45 -1.27
N LEU A 71 10.15 -6.03 -1.38
CA LEU A 71 11.37 -5.22 -1.54
C LEU A 71 11.38 -4.39 -2.85
N PRO A 72 11.10 -4.96 -4.04
CA PRO A 72 10.98 -4.14 -5.25
C PRO A 72 9.87 -3.10 -5.18
N HIS A 73 8.75 -3.41 -4.50
CA HIS A 73 7.68 -2.45 -4.27
C HIS A 73 8.15 -1.23 -3.45
N TYR A 74 8.88 -1.44 -2.36
CA TYR A 74 9.48 -0.34 -1.59
C TYR A 74 10.48 0.45 -2.43
N GLY A 75 11.35 -0.24 -3.18
CA GLY A 75 12.30 0.41 -4.09
C GLY A 75 11.61 1.31 -5.11
N ALA A 76 10.57 0.81 -5.78
CA ALA A 76 9.78 1.60 -6.73
C ALA A 76 9.09 2.80 -6.07
N THR A 77 8.59 2.63 -4.85
CA THR A 77 7.98 3.73 -4.08
C THR A 77 9.00 4.81 -3.74
N LEU A 78 10.21 4.44 -3.30
CA LEU A 78 11.30 5.37 -3.02
C LEU A 78 11.72 6.13 -4.28
N VAL A 79 11.91 5.42 -5.40
CA VAL A 79 12.23 6.06 -6.69
C VAL A 79 11.16 7.08 -7.06
N ARG A 80 9.87 6.73 -6.95
CA ARG A 80 8.76 7.63 -7.30
C ARG A 80 8.68 8.85 -6.38
N VAL A 81 8.79 8.68 -5.06
CA VAL A 81 8.68 9.78 -4.08
C VAL A 81 9.88 10.72 -4.20
N TYR A 82 11.07 10.16 -4.38
CA TYR A 82 12.33 10.87 -4.35
C TYR A 82 12.93 11.13 -5.73
N GLU A 83 12.17 10.96 -6.81
CA GLU A 83 12.61 11.17 -8.20
C GLU A 83 13.19 12.57 -8.39
N HIS A 84 12.52 13.57 -7.83
CA HIS A 84 12.87 14.97 -7.97
C HIS A 84 13.78 15.45 -6.84
N ARG A 85 14.79 16.25 -7.18
CA ARG A 85 15.78 16.79 -6.22
C ARG A 85 15.14 17.63 -5.12
N GLU A 86 14.07 18.35 -5.44
CA GLU A 86 13.31 19.14 -4.49
C GLU A 86 12.69 18.25 -3.40
N ASN A 87 12.00 17.16 -3.80
CA ASN A 87 11.43 16.19 -2.86
C ASN A 87 12.50 15.58 -1.95
N ARG A 88 13.68 15.23 -2.50
CA ARG A 88 14.79 14.69 -1.70
C ARG A 88 15.23 15.65 -0.58
N ARG A 89 15.26 16.95 -0.88
CA ARG A 89 15.64 17.98 0.11
C ARG A 89 14.53 18.18 1.14
N SER A 90 13.29 18.32 0.70
CA SER A 90 12.14 18.55 1.58
C SER A 90 11.92 17.41 2.57
N TYR A 91 12.29 16.20 2.21
CA TYR A 91 12.09 14.99 3.01
C TYR A 91 13.40 14.36 3.52
N ILE A 92 14.50 15.12 3.61
CA ILE A 92 15.80 14.60 4.07
C ILE A 92 15.74 14.03 5.49
N VAL A 93 14.91 14.62 6.36
CA VAL A 93 14.70 14.14 7.73
C VAL A 93 14.18 12.71 7.75
N PHE A 94 13.20 12.40 6.89
CA PHE A 94 12.61 11.06 6.83
C PHE A 94 13.47 10.06 6.03
N SER A 95 14.05 10.51 4.92
CA SER A 95 14.76 9.63 3.99
C SER A 95 16.19 9.30 4.41
N VAL A 96 16.85 10.17 5.17
CA VAL A 96 18.25 10.00 5.58
C VAL A 96 18.36 9.88 7.08
N TYR A 97 17.97 10.90 7.84
CA TYR A 97 18.23 10.92 9.27
C TYR A 97 17.43 9.89 10.05
N LEU A 98 16.13 9.77 9.78
CA LEU A 98 15.29 8.74 10.40
C LEU A 98 15.71 7.34 9.97
N THR A 99 16.06 7.14 8.70
CA THR A 99 16.58 5.85 8.22
C THR A 99 17.90 5.48 8.92
N ALA A 100 18.84 6.42 9.05
CA ALA A 100 20.07 6.18 9.78
C ALA A 100 19.82 5.86 11.26
N ALA A 101 18.90 6.58 11.91
CA ALA A 101 18.49 6.28 13.28
C ALA A 101 17.91 4.86 13.41
N LEU A 102 17.01 4.46 12.49
CA LEU A 102 16.44 3.12 12.46
C LEU A 102 17.50 2.03 12.26
N VAL A 103 18.52 2.27 11.43
CA VAL A 103 19.66 1.34 11.28
C VAL A 103 20.42 1.21 12.59
N LEU A 104 20.68 2.30 13.30
CA LEU A 104 21.35 2.25 14.61
C LEU A 104 20.51 1.52 15.66
N LEU A 105 19.18 1.74 15.69
CA LEU A 105 18.27 1.02 16.58
C LEU A 105 18.24 -0.48 16.25
N PHE A 106 18.23 -0.83 14.95
CA PHE A 106 18.33 -2.23 14.52
C PHE A 106 19.63 -2.87 15.01
N LEU A 107 20.77 -2.22 14.79
CA LEU A 107 22.06 -2.72 15.25
C LEU A 107 22.10 -2.89 16.76
N TYR A 108 21.50 -1.97 17.52
CA TYR A 108 21.38 -2.11 18.97
C TYR A 108 20.50 -3.31 19.36
N GLY A 109 19.38 -3.53 18.66
CA GLY A 109 18.51 -4.69 18.88
C GLY A 109 19.18 -6.04 18.61
N VAL A 110 20.24 -6.10 17.80
CA VAL A 110 21.04 -7.33 17.64
C VAL A 110 21.70 -7.76 18.95
N PHE A 111 22.01 -6.81 19.85
CA PHE A 111 22.68 -7.06 21.12
C PHE A 111 21.73 -7.21 22.31
N ASP A 112 20.50 -6.69 22.23
CA ASP A 112 19.51 -6.77 23.31
C ASP A 112 18.16 -7.30 22.82
N SER A 113 17.83 -8.54 23.21
CA SER A 113 16.61 -9.22 22.78
C SER A 113 15.34 -8.57 23.32
N GLY A 114 15.40 -7.91 24.48
CA GLY A 114 14.29 -7.16 25.05
C GLY A 114 13.92 -5.97 24.16
N PHE A 115 14.93 -5.15 23.82
CA PHE A 115 14.78 -4.05 22.88
C PHE A 115 14.34 -4.50 21.48
N ALA A 116 14.93 -5.58 20.96
CA ALA A 116 14.49 -6.16 19.69
C ALA A 116 13.01 -6.54 19.71
N SER A 117 12.55 -7.15 20.80
CA SER A 117 11.14 -7.51 20.98
C SER A 117 10.25 -6.27 20.98
N VAL A 118 10.63 -5.21 21.70
CA VAL A 118 9.89 -3.93 21.70
C VAL A 118 9.84 -3.33 20.30
N MET A 119 10.96 -3.28 19.57
CA MET A 119 10.99 -2.78 18.20
C MET A 119 10.12 -3.62 17.25
N ALA A 120 10.17 -4.95 17.38
CA ALA A 120 9.32 -5.86 16.62
C ALA A 120 7.83 -5.62 16.93
N THR A 121 7.46 -5.45 18.20
CA THR A 121 6.08 -5.12 18.60
C THR A 121 5.61 -3.81 18.00
N ILE A 122 6.44 -2.76 18.04
CA ILE A 122 6.13 -1.46 17.42
C ILE A 122 5.94 -1.64 15.91
N TYR A 123 6.87 -2.34 15.24
CA TYR A 123 6.79 -2.60 13.81
C TYR A 123 5.52 -3.39 13.43
N LEU A 124 5.23 -4.49 14.12
CA LEU A 124 4.07 -5.34 13.86
C LEU A 124 2.76 -4.62 14.14
N THR A 125 2.73 -3.69 15.10
CA THR A 125 1.55 -2.87 15.38
C THR A 125 1.37 -1.77 14.34
N TRP A 126 2.45 -1.08 13.97
CA TRP A 126 2.39 0.07 13.07
C TRP A 126 2.25 -0.32 11.59
N SER A 127 2.82 -1.45 11.17
CA SER A 127 2.80 -1.90 9.78
C SER A 127 1.38 -2.05 9.21
N PRO A 128 0.41 -2.72 9.88
CA PRO A 128 -0.95 -2.79 9.37
C PRO A 128 -1.66 -1.43 9.35
N TRP A 129 -1.39 -0.54 10.31
CA TRP A 129 -1.90 0.84 10.26
C TRP A 129 -1.44 1.55 8.98
N HIS A 130 -0.15 1.43 8.66
CA HIS A 130 0.40 2.00 7.44
C HIS A 130 -0.25 1.41 6.18
N TYR A 131 -0.42 0.09 6.13
CA TYR A 131 -1.03 -0.58 4.97
C TYR A 131 -2.49 -0.23 4.79
N THR A 132 -3.30 -0.13 5.84
CA THR A 132 -4.71 0.26 5.70
C THR A 132 -4.83 1.70 5.23
N GLY A 133 -3.96 2.61 5.68
CA GLY A 133 -3.86 3.98 5.17
C GLY A 133 -3.49 4.04 3.68
N GLN A 134 -2.53 3.20 3.24
CA GLN A 134 -2.15 3.12 1.82
C GLN A 134 -3.31 2.60 0.95
N ASN A 135 -4.01 1.56 1.40
CA ASN A 135 -5.17 1.00 0.70
C ASN A 135 -6.33 2.00 0.60
N TYR A 136 -6.58 2.78 1.67
CA TYR A 136 -7.53 3.90 1.62
C TYR A 136 -7.16 4.90 0.52
N GLY A 137 -5.89 5.31 0.46
CA GLY A 137 -5.39 6.22 -0.56
C GLY A 137 -5.59 5.70 -1.98
N ILE A 138 -5.27 4.43 -2.24
CA ILE A 138 -5.50 3.77 -3.53
C ILE A 138 -7.00 3.74 -3.87
N GLY A 139 -7.85 3.39 -2.91
CA GLY A 139 -9.31 3.36 -3.09
C GLY A 139 -9.87 4.73 -3.50
N VAL A 140 -9.50 5.80 -2.78
CA VAL A 140 -9.92 7.17 -3.11
C VAL A 140 -9.35 7.62 -4.46
N MET A 141 -8.11 7.27 -4.79
CA MET A 141 -7.50 7.56 -6.08
C MET A 141 -8.29 6.91 -7.24
N LEU A 142 -8.65 5.63 -7.10
CA LEU A 142 -9.41 4.91 -8.13
C LEU A 142 -10.84 5.44 -8.29
N LEU A 143 -11.50 5.83 -7.19
CA LEU A 143 -12.79 6.52 -7.24
C LEU A 143 -12.70 7.82 -8.04
N ARG A 144 -11.70 8.67 -7.72
CA ARG A 144 -11.47 9.94 -8.44
C ARG A 144 -11.16 9.73 -9.91
N ARG A 145 -10.34 8.74 -10.26
CA ARG A 145 -10.04 8.39 -11.67
C ARG A 145 -11.28 7.95 -12.45
N ARG A 146 -12.32 7.46 -11.78
CA ARG A 146 -13.61 7.12 -12.40
C ARG A 146 -14.59 8.30 -12.48
N GLY A 147 -14.18 9.48 -12.02
CA GLY A 147 -15.02 10.68 -11.97
C GLY A 147 -15.92 10.75 -10.75
N ALA A 148 -15.74 9.87 -9.75
CA ALA A 148 -16.45 10.00 -8.48
C ALA A 148 -15.74 11.04 -7.59
N ASP A 149 -16.50 12.00 -7.06
CA ASP A 149 -16.04 12.88 -5.99
C ASP A 149 -16.91 12.67 -4.74
N PRO A 150 -16.58 11.66 -3.92
CA PRO A 150 -17.41 11.34 -2.76
C PRO A 150 -17.43 12.53 -1.79
N PRO A 151 -18.61 12.95 -1.29
CA PRO A 151 -18.72 14.01 -0.30
C PRO A 151 -17.93 13.69 0.98
N PRO A 152 -17.66 14.70 1.83
CA PRO A 152 -16.84 14.52 3.02
C PRO A 152 -17.28 13.40 3.95
N LEU A 153 -18.60 13.17 4.08
CA LEU A 153 -19.15 12.09 4.90
C LEU A 153 -18.79 10.71 4.33
N GLU A 154 -18.98 10.48 3.04
CA GLU A 154 -18.62 9.22 2.38
C GLU A 154 -17.12 8.94 2.47
N LYS A 155 -16.27 9.97 2.30
CA LYS A 155 -14.82 9.86 2.49
C LYS A 155 -14.46 9.45 3.92
N ARG A 156 -15.18 9.96 4.93
CA ARG A 156 -14.98 9.61 6.35
C ARG A 156 -15.47 8.19 6.65
N ILE A 157 -16.64 7.79 6.15
CA ILE A 157 -17.16 6.42 6.32
C ILE A 157 -16.19 5.43 5.68
N PHE A 158 -15.73 5.71 4.45
CA PHE A 158 -14.75 4.87 3.77
C PHE A 158 -13.45 4.78 4.58
N TYR A 159 -12.93 5.89 5.10
CA TYR A 159 -11.77 5.90 5.99
C TYR A 159 -11.99 5.08 7.27
N THR A 160 -13.16 5.18 7.91
CA THR A 160 -13.45 4.41 9.13
C THR A 160 -13.45 2.91 8.88
N ALA A 161 -13.83 2.42 7.70
CA ALA A 161 -13.72 1.00 7.36
C ALA A 161 -12.26 0.51 7.41
N PHE A 162 -11.30 1.29 6.89
CA PHE A 162 -9.87 0.98 6.97
C PHE A 162 -9.32 1.10 8.39
N LEU A 163 -9.82 2.06 9.17
CA LEU A 163 -9.49 2.17 10.59
C LEU A 163 -9.96 0.92 11.36
N PHE A 164 -11.21 0.48 11.17
CA PHE A 164 -11.71 -0.74 11.82
C PHE A 164 -10.96 -1.98 11.36
N SER A 165 -10.60 -2.09 10.07
CA SER A 165 -9.75 -3.17 9.57
C SER A 165 -8.40 -3.20 10.29
N TYR A 166 -7.78 -2.04 10.52
CA TYR A 166 -6.56 -1.94 11.33
C TYR A 166 -6.79 -2.36 12.79
N LEU A 167 -7.86 -1.87 13.43
CA LEU A 167 -8.14 -2.22 14.82
C LEU A 167 -8.35 -3.72 15.00
N LEU A 168 -9.05 -4.37 14.08
CA LEU A 168 -9.26 -5.82 14.10
C LEU A 168 -7.93 -6.58 14.04
N ILE A 169 -7.04 -6.23 13.11
CA ILE A 169 -5.77 -6.95 12.98
C ILE A 169 -4.82 -6.63 14.14
N ALA A 170 -4.81 -5.38 14.63
CA ALA A 170 -4.05 -4.99 15.81
C ALA A 170 -4.48 -5.79 17.04
N LEU A 171 -5.79 -5.87 17.30
CA LEU A 171 -6.32 -6.67 18.40
C LEU A 171 -6.02 -8.16 18.24
N ALA A 172 -6.12 -8.70 17.02
CA ALA A 172 -5.82 -10.10 16.75
C ALA A 172 -4.35 -10.45 17.03
N MET A 173 -3.41 -9.59 16.61
CA MET A 173 -1.97 -9.79 16.86
C MET A 173 -1.57 -9.66 18.33
N HIS A 174 -2.35 -8.94 19.12
CA HIS A 174 -2.12 -8.76 20.57
C HIS A 174 -3.01 -9.66 21.42
N SER A 175 -3.78 -10.57 20.81
CA SER A 175 -4.61 -11.53 21.54
C SER A 175 -3.72 -12.62 22.16
N PRO A 176 -3.94 -13.02 23.43
CA PRO A 176 -3.13 -14.05 24.11
C PRO A 176 -3.00 -15.36 23.31
N ASP A 177 -4.04 -15.75 22.59
CA ASP A 177 -4.10 -16.99 21.80
C ASP A 177 -3.19 -16.98 20.56
N SER A 178 -2.67 -15.82 20.16
CA SER A 178 -1.73 -15.69 19.04
C SER A 178 -0.33 -16.27 19.32
N THR A 179 -0.06 -16.63 20.58
CA THR A 179 1.23 -17.18 21.05
C THR A 179 1.24 -18.69 21.27
N ALA A 180 0.11 -19.38 21.07
CA ALA A 180 0.02 -20.83 21.19
C ALA A 180 0.61 -21.55 19.97
N VAL A 181 1.92 -21.36 19.74
CA VAL A 181 2.73 -22.36 19.03
C VAL A 181 3.13 -23.38 20.08
N ASP A 182 2.55 -24.58 20.00
CA ASP A 182 2.94 -25.73 20.80
C ASP A 182 4.46 -25.98 20.68
N PRO A 183 5.24 -25.88 21.77
CA PRO A 183 6.68 -26.18 21.74
C PRO A 183 6.99 -27.67 21.49
N GLY A 184 5.99 -28.55 21.45
CA GLY A 184 6.15 -30.00 21.38
C GLY A 184 6.16 -30.64 20.00
N GLY A 185 6.12 -29.87 18.90
CA GLY A 185 6.05 -30.41 17.54
C GLY A 185 7.41 -30.72 16.89
N ILE A 186 8.15 -31.71 17.42
CA ILE A 186 9.12 -32.51 16.64
C ILE A 186 8.54 -33.92 16.51
#